data_AF-A0A0G4NJ69-F1
#
_entry.id   AF-A0A0G4NJ69-F1
#
_cell.length_a   1.000
_cell.length_b   1.000
_cell.length_c   1.000
_cell.angle_alpha   90.00
_cell.angle_beta   90.00
_cell.angle_gamma   90.00
#
_symmetry.space_group_name_H-M   'P 1'
#
loop_
_entity.id
_entity.type
_entity.pdbx_description
1 polymer ?
#
loop_
_entity_poly.entity_id
_entity_poly.type
_entity_poly.pdbx_seq_one_letter_code
_entity_poly.pdbx_strand_id
1 'polypeptide(L)'
;VEWDAGPKHAPVVPTAMTPCHALPMEIHKGSPSSSANASLETLTHLCEQSSWKWIDGMMLGGCLLYGLDRFEDASDWFSRIIELNANNVEAMSNKAATLFCLNRQEEAE
;
A
#
# COMPACT_ATOMS: atom_id res chain seq x y z
N VAL A 1 36.09 51.96 -42.03
CA VAL A 1 36.67 52.20 -40.70
C VAL A 1 36.17 51.05 -39.84
N GLU A 2 37.09 50.17 -39.37
CA GLU A 2 36.94 49.39 -38.11
C GLU A 2 36.33 50.31 -37.04
N TRP A 3 35.60 49.90 -36.00
CA TRP A 3 35.77 48.93 -34.90
C TRP A 3 34.45 49.16 -34.09
N ASP A 4 33.80 48.23 -33.40
CA ASP A 4 34.29 47.47 -32.27
C ASP A 4 33.31 46.35 -31.91
N ALA A 5 33.86 45.27 -31.37
CA ALA A 5 33.12 44.14 -30.85
C ALA A 5 32.59 44.44 -29.44
N GLY A 6 31.28 44.65 -29.31
CA GLY A 6 30.58 44.62 -28.01
C GLY A 6 30.17 43.18 -27.65
N PRO A 7 30.24 42.77 -26.36
CA PRO A 7 30.00 41.39 -25.98
C PRO A 7 28.53 41.02 -26.21
N LYS A 8 28.31 39.99 -27.03
CA LYS A 8 26.99 39.39 -27.21
C LYS A 8 26.57 38.79 -25.88
N HIS A 9 25.55 39.36 -25.24
CA HIS A 9 24.88 38.73 -24.10
C HIS A 9 24.38 37.35 -24.55
N ALA A 10 25.06 36.30 -24.08
CA ALA A 10 24.62 34.94 -24.27
C ALA A 10 23.33 34.73 -23.45
N PRO A 11 22.30 34.06 -23.99
CA PRO A 11 21.16 33.68 -23.20
C PRO A 11 21.63 32.68 -22.13
N VAL A 12 21.33 32.97 -20.87
CA VAL A 12 21.50 32.03 -19.76
C VAL A 12 20.53 30.89 -20.01
N VAL A 13 21.04 29.77 -20.54
CA VAL A 13 20.27 28.53 -20.67
C VAL A 13 19.98 28.06 -19.24
N PRO A 14 18.71 27.86 -18.83
CA PRO A 14 18.42 27.26 -17.54
C PRO A 14 19.08 25.89 -17.48
N THR A 15 19.88 25.65 -16.44
CA THR A 15 20.52 24.37 -16.15
C THR A 15 19.50 23.24 -16.33
N ALA A 16 19.84 22.28 -17.18
CA ALA A 16 19.02 21.10 -17.43
C ALA A 16 18.54 20.50 -16.11
N MET A 17 17.24 20.24 -16.02
CA MET A 17 16.69 19.42 -14.93
C MET A 17 17.46 18.11 -14.92
N THR A 18 18.16 17.84 -13.81
CA THR A 18 18.79 16.55 -13.55
C THR A 18 17.74 15.47 -13.86
N PRO A 19 18.03 14.48 -14.72
CA PRO A 19 17.12 13.35 -14.85
C PRO A 19 16.97 12.77 -13.45
N CYS A 20 15.74 12.64 -12.96
CA CYS A 20 15.50 11.81 -11.79
C CYS A 20 16.11 10.45 -12.12
N HIS A 21 17.28 10.17 -11.56
CA HIS A 21 17.87 8.85 -11.63
C HIS A 21 16.80 7.95 -11.01
N ALA A 22 16.13 7.17 -11.86
CA ALA A 22 15.43 6.00 -11.40
C ALA A 22 16.51 5.20 -10.67
N LEU A 23 16.46 5.25 -9.33
CA LEU A 23 17.24 4.35 -8.51
C LEU A 23 16.96 2.95 -9.08
N PRO A 24 17.98 2.12 -9.28
CA PRO A 24 17.72 0.71 -9.51
C PRO A 24 16.81 0.28 -8.38
N MET A 25 15.55 -0.01 -8.70
CA MET A 25 14.72 -0.80 -7.82
C MET A 25 15.38 -2.15 -7.84
N GLU A 26 16.36 -2.33 -6.95
CA GLU A 26 16.86 -3.64 -6.57
C GLU A 26 15.62 -4.40 -6.15
N ILE A 27 15.09 -5.20 -7.08
CA ILE A 27 14.08 -6.22 -6.76
C ILE A 27 14.85 -7.16 -5.85
N HIS A 28 14.80 -6.88 -4.56
CA HIS A 28 15.21 -7.80 -3.53
C HIS A 28 14.51 -9.10 -3.89
N LYS A 29 15.27 -10.11 -4.33
CA LYS A 29 14.75 -11.45 -4.62
C LYS A 29 14.36 -12.14 -3.32
N GLY A 30 13.52 -11.48 -2.53
CA GLY A 30 12.80 -12.09 -1.45
C GLY A 30 11.79 -13.07 -2.04
N SER A 31 11.54 -14.16 -1.32
CA SER A 31 10.38 -15.01 -1.60
C SER A 31 9.11 -14.14 -1.65
N PRO A 32 8.09 -14.49 -2.46
CA PRO A 32 6.83 -13.75 -2.50
C PRO A 32 6.22 -13.51 -1.10
N SER A 33 6.34 -14.49 -0.19
CA SER A 33 5.90 -14.37 1.20
C SER A 33 6.67 -13.32 1.98
N SER A 34 7.98 -13.17 1.78
CA SER A 34 8.76 -12.10 2.43
C SER A 34 8.34 -10.70 1.95
N SER A 35 8.06 -10.53 0.65
CA SER A 35 7.54 -9.27 0.11
C SER A 35 6.13 -8.96 0.61
N ALA A 36 5.28 -9.97 0.73
CA ALA A 36 3.95 -9.85 1.32
C ALA A 36 4.04 -9.43 2.80
N ASN A 37 4.93 -10.03 3.59
CA ASN A 37 5.12 -9.65 4.99
C ASN A 37 5.63 -8.20 5.16
N ALA A 38 6.58 -7.76 4.33
CA ALA A 38 7.04 -6.36 4.36
C ALA A 38 5.92 -5.37 3.96
N SER A 39 5.09 -5.75 2.99
CA SER A 39 3.91 -4.98 2.59
C SER A 39 2.90 -4.90 3.75
N LEU A 40 2.67 -6.03 4.43
CA LEU A 40 1.77 -6.10 5.59
C LEU A 40 2.26 -5.22 6.76
N GLU A 41 3.57 -5.21 7.04
CA GLU A 41 4.16 -4.34 8.05
C GLU A 41 3.92 -2.86 7.71
N THR A 42 4.14 -2.49 6.44
CA THR A 42 3.89 -1.14 5.96
C THR A 42 2.41 -0.76 6.09
N LEU A 43 1.49 -1.63 5.69
CA LEU A 43 0.05 -1.42 5.81
C LEU A 43 -0.38 -1.28 7.27
N THR A 44 0.16 -2.10 8.16
CA THR A 44 -0.12 -2.04 9.60
C THR A 44 0.28 -0.69 10.16
N HIS A 45 1.48 -0.21 9.85
CA HIS A 45 1.97 1.09 10.29
C HIS A 45 1.07 2.25 9.81
N LEU A 46 0.68 2.24 8.53
CA LEU A 46 -0.21 3.25 7.97
C LEU A 46 -1.61 3.20 8.60
N CYS A 47 -2.13 2.00 8.87
CA CYS A 47 -3.40 1.83 9.56
C CYS A 47 -3.33 2.39 10.98
N GLU A 48 -2.26 2.09 11.74
CA GLU A 48 -2.03 2.66 13.07
C GLU A 48 -1.94 4.19 13.06
N GLN A 49 -1.20 4.77 12.10
CA GLN A 49 -1.12 6.22 11.91
C GLN A 49 -2.49 6.84 11.61
N SER A 50 -3.36 6.12 10.88
CA SER A 50 -4.73 6.54 10.63
C SER A 50 -5.66 6.37 11.85
N SER A 51 -5.13 5.91 12.99
CA SER A 51 -5.92 5.46 14.15
C SER A 51 -6.93 4.38 13.78
N TRP A 52 -6.54 3.46 12.89
CA TRP A 52 -7.36 2.41 12.32
C TRP A 52 -8.65 2.92 11.68
N LYS A 53 -8.62 4.06 10.98
CA LYS A 53 -9.79 4.64 10.27
C LYS A 53 -9.70 4.56 8.76
N TRP A 54 -8.56 4.12 8.22
CA TRP A 54 -8.38 3.96 6.77
C TRP A 54 -8.95 2.62 6.29
N ILE A 55 -10.22 2.64 5.87
CA ILE A 55 -10.96 1.43 5.45
C ILE A 55 -10.25 0.69 4.32
N ASP A 56 -9.84 1.37 3.25
CA ASP A 56 -9.22 0.70 2.09
C ASP A 56 -7.89 0.03 2.45
N GLY A 57 -7.10 0.65 3.35
CA GLY A 57 -5.86 0.07 3.84
C GLY A 57 -6.09 -1.18 4.69
N MET A 58 -7.10 -1.15 5.55
CA MET A 58 -7.52 -2.33 6.30
C MET A 58 -8.08 -3.42 5.38
N MET A 59 -8.83 -3.07 4.34
CA MET A 59 -9.34 -4.04 3.37
C MET A 59 -8.18 -4.74 2.66
N LEU A 60 -7.20 -3.96 2.18
CA LEU A 60 -6.03 -4.48 1.50
C LEU A 60 -5.19 -5.39 2.40
N GLY A 61 -4.95 -4.99 3.66
CA GLY A 61 -4.20 -5.81 4.61
C GLY A 61 -4.94 -7.07 5.03
N GLY A 62 -6.27 -7.02 5.19
CA GLY A 62 -7.09 -8.21 5.45
C GLY A 62 -7.01 -9.23 4.30
N CYS A 63 -7.14 -8.79 3.05
CA CYS A 63 -6.97 -9.65 1.87
C CYS A 63 -5.55 -10.22 1.78
N LEU A 64 -4.53 -9.44 2.13
CA LEU A 64 -3.15 -9.89 2.15
C LEU A 64 -2.91 -10.97 3.22
N LEU A 65 -3.46 -10.78 4.42
CA LEU A 65 -3.43 -11.78 5.50
C LEU A 65 -4.14 -13.07 5.10
N TYR A 66 -5.30 -12.97 4.44
CA TYR A 66 -6.01 -14.13 3.89
C TYR A 66 -5.13 -14.90 2.89
N GLY A 67 -4.47 -14.20 1.95
CA GLY A 67 -3.57 -14.83 0.98
C GLY A 67 -2.29 -15.42 1.60
N LEU A 68 -1.98 -15.08 2.86
CA LEU A 68 -0.90 -15.66 3.65
C LEU A 68 -1.37 -16.79 4.59
N ASP A 69 -2.61 -17.24 4.45
CA ASP A 69 -3.28 -18.23 5.31
C ASP A 69 -3.34 -17.81 6.80
N ARG A 70 -3.27 -16.50 7.08
CA ARG A 70 -3.41 -15.91 8.43
C ARG A 70 -4.86 -15.49 8.67
N PHE A 71 -5.75 -16.47 8.70
CA PHE A 71 -7.19 -16.22 8.68
C PHE A 71 -7.72 -15.54 9.95
N GLU A 72 -7.17 -15.85 11.14
CA GLU A 72 -7.57 -15.17 12.38
C GLU A 72 -7.29 -13.66 12.31
N ASP A 73 -6.08 -13.29 11.90
CA ASP A 73 -5.69 -11.89 11.75
C ASP A 73 -6.52 -11.19 10.66
N ALA A 74 -6.79 -11.86 9.54
CA ALA A 74 -7.62 -11.32 8.47
C ALA A 74 -9.05 -11.01 8.97
N SER A 75 -9.63 -11.92 9.75
CA SER A 75 -10.95 -11.75 10.37
C SER A 75 -10.99 -10.53 11.30
N ASP A 76 -9.94 -10.31 12.08
CA ASP A 76 -9.84 -9.13 12.96
C ASP A 76 -9.76 -7.83 12.17
N TRP A 77 -9.01 -7.80 11.07
CA TRP A 77 -8.93 -6.64 10.19
C TRP A 77 -10.27 -6.31 9.55
N PHE A 78 -10.99 -7.31 9.02
CA PHE A 78 -12.33 -7.08 8.48
C PHE A 78 -13.34 -6.67 9.56
N SER A 79 -13.21 -7.19 10.78
CA SER A 79 -14.06 -6.80 11.92
C SER A 79 -13.94 -5.31 12.25
N ARG A 80 -12.72 -4.75 12.24
CA ARG A 80 -12.49 -3.31 12.42
C ARG A 80 -13.18 -2.46 11.35
N ILE A 81 -13.21 -2.92 10.10
CA ILE A 81 -13.92 -2.23 9.03
C ILE A 81 -15.43 -2.22 9.30
N ILE A 82 -15.99 -3.35 9.73
CA ILE A 82 -17.42 -3.50 10.04
C ILE A 82 -17.80 -2.64 11.26
N GLU A 83 -16.93 -2.52 12.27
CA GLU A 83 -17.14 -1.64 13.42
C GLU A 83 -17.24 -0.15 13.02
N LEU A 84 -16.48 0.28 12.01
CA LEU A 84 -16.55 1.65 11.48
C LEU A 84 -17.71 1.85 10.50
N ASN A 85 -18.00 0.83 9.69
CA ASN A 85 -19.04 0.84 8.69
C ASN A 85 -19.73 -0.52 8.63
N ALA A 86 -20.80 -0.66 9.41
CA ALA A 86 -21.56 -1.90 9.50
C ALA A 86 -22.21 -2.34 8.17
N ASN A 87 -22.36 -1.42 7.22
CA ASN A 87 -22.93 -1.69 5.90
C ASN A 87 -21.86 -1.99 4.83
N ASN A 88 -20.60 -2.18 5.21
CA ASN A 88 -19.54 -2.52 4.26
C ASN A 88 -19.67 -3.98 3.80
N VAL A 89 -20.39 -4.18 2.69
CA VAL A 89 -20.68 -5.51 2.10
C VAL A 89 -19.41 -6.27 1.72
N GLU A 90 -18.38 -5.55 1.27
CA GLU A 90 -17.10 -6.16 0.90
C GLU A 90 -16.40 -6.76 2.12
N ALA A 91 -16.34 -6.02 3.23
CA ALA A 91 -15.71 -6.49 4.47
C ALA A 91 -16.49 -7.68 5.07
N MET A 92 -17.82 -7.63 5.05
CA MET A 92 -18.66 -8.75 5.48
C MET A 92 -18.42 -10.01 4.63
N SER A 93 -18.36 -9.86 3.31
CA SER A 93 -18.13 -10.99 2.40
C SER A 93 -16.75 -11.61 2.60
N ASN A 94 -15.71 -10.79 2.73
CA ASN A 94 -14.35 -11.26 2.99
C ASN A 94 -14.21 -11.90 4.38
N LYS A 95 -14.87 -11.35 5.41
CA LYS A 95 -14.92 -11.97 6.74
C LYS A 95 -15.62 -13.33 6.71
N ALA A 96 -16.74 -13.46 5.99
CA ALA A 96 -17.44 -14.73 5.83
C ALA A 96 -16.56 -15.79 5.13
N ALA A 97 -15.87 -15.42 4.05
CA ALA A 97 -14.91 -16.30 3.39
C ALA A 97 -13.77 -16.73 4.34
N THR A 98 -13.29 -15.80 5.16
CA THR A 98 -12.25 -16.06 6.17
C THR A 98 -12.73 -17.03 7.26
N LEU A 99 -13.95 -16.85 7.77
CA LEU A 99 -14.56 -17.75 8.76
C LEU A 99 -14.80 -19.15 8.21
N PHE A 100 -15.18 -19.26 6.93
CA PHE A 100 -15.27 -20.54 6.23
C PHE A 100 -13.90 -21.25 6.20
N CYS A 101 -12.82 -20.54 5.87
CA CYS A 101 -11.46 -21.09 5.91
C CYS A 101 -10.99 -21.52 7.31
N LEU A 102 -11.47 -20.84 8.36
CA LEU A 102 -11.21 -21.23 9.76
C LEU A 102 -11.99 -22.48 10.19
N ASN A 103 -12.82 -23.08 9.31
CA ASN A 103 -13.73 -24.17 9.64
C ASN A 103 -14.69 -23.83 10.81
N ARG A 104 -14.94 -22.53 11.02
CA ARG A 104 -15.86 -21.97 12.02
C ARG A 104 -17.17 -21.58 11.34
N GLN A 105 -17.77 -22.54 10.63
CA GLN A 105 -19.00 -22.31 9.86
C GLN A 105 -20.18 -21.84 10.73
N GLU A 106 -20.19 -22.19 12.02
CA GLU A 106 -21.25 -21.80 12.96
C GLU A 106 -21.21 -20.33 13.39
N GLU A 107 -20.14 -19.57 13.12
CA GLU A 107 -20.05 -18.13 13.43
C GLU A 107 -20.33 -17.22 12.22
N ALA A 108 -20.56 -17.82 11.05
CA ALA A 108 -20.81 -17.13 9.79
C ALA A 108 -22.30 -17.00 9.42
N GLU A 109 -23.20 -17.65 10.16
CA GLU A 109 -24.68 -17.53 10.05
C GLU A 109 -25.26 -16.49 11.01
#